data_AF-A0A317K559-F1
#
_entry.id   AF-A0A317K559-F1
#
_cell.length_a   1.000
_cell.length_b   1.000
_cell.length_c   1.000
_cell.angle_alpha   90.00
_cell.angle_beta   90.00
_cell.angle_gamma   90.00
#
_symmetry.space_group_name_H-M   'P 1'
#
loop_
_entity.id
_entity.type
_entity.pdbx_description
1 polymer ?
#
loop_
_entity_poly.entity_id
_entity_poly.type
_entity_poly.pdbx_seq_one_letter_code
_entity_poly.pdbx_strand_id
1 'polypeptide(L)'
;MLVAGFPADAFGTNCYVVAAAPGEQCVVVDPGIGVLDRLDALLAEHRLHPAAVLLTHGHLDHTFSVAPVCGARGVTAYVHPDDREMLADPAKGLSTDLTALFGGRLPYAEPEDVAELTDGLTLDLAGLKITVDHAPGHTGGSVLFRLPGAGSPWEADEVCLSGDVLFAGSIGRTDLPGGDLPTMLASLRSKILPLADDTVVLPGHGPATTIGRERASNPYLIEVAGADGARPAAPSRGW
;
A
#
# COMPACT_ATOMS: atom_id res chain seq x y z
N MET A 1 14.83 -2.00 -11.97
CA MET A 1 14.23 -1.89 -10.63
C MET A 1 13.98 -3.29 -10.09
N LEU A 2 14.25 -3.55 -8.81
CA LEU A 2 13.81 -4.78 -8.15
C LEU A 2 12.52 -4.48 -7.38
N VAL A 3 11.48 -5.26 -7.68
CA VAL A 3 10.24 -5.29 -6.91
C VAL A 3 9.94 -6.75 -6.61
N ALA A 4 9.83 -7.07 -5.34
CA ALA A 4 9.43 -8.40 -4.91
C ALA A 4 8.41 -8.26 -3.78
N GLY A 5 7.51 -9.24 -3.66
CA GLY A 5 6.49 -9.23 -2.63
C GLY A 5 6.05 -10.63 -2.28
N PHE A 6 5.58 -10.80 -1.06
CA PHE A 6 5.08 -12.07 -0.56
C PHE A 6 3.97 -11.83 0.48
N PRO A 7 2.97 -12.71 0.56
CA PRO A 7 1.91 -12.57 1.54
C PRO A 7 2.42 -12.91 2.95
N ALA A 8 1.97 -12.14 3.93
CA ALA A 8 2.10 -12.39 5.35
C ALA A 8 1.42 -13.70 5.74
N ASP A 9 1.93 -14.35 6.79
CA ASP A 9 1.44 -15.66 7.25
C ASP A 9 0.00 -15.59 7.75
N ALA A 10 -0.36 -14.48 8.41
CA ALA A 10 -1.74 -14.20 8.80
C ALA A 10 -2.32 -13.05 7.96
N PHE A 11 -3.61 -13.15 7.66
CA PHE A 11 -4.41 -12.22 6.85
C PHE A 11 -3.98 -12.05 5.39
N GLY A 12 -2.78 -12.50 5.00
CA GLY A 12 -2.36 -12.55 3.60
C GLY A 12 -1.91 -11.20 3.02
N THR A 13 -1.61 -10.23 3.89
CA THR A 13 -1.11 -8.91 3.50
C THR A 13 0.20 -9.05 2.74
N ASN A 14 0.28 -8.49 1.54
CA ASN A 14 1.48 -8.48 0.73
C ASN A 14 2.50 -7.49 1.31
N CYS A 15 3.58 -8.03 1.86
CA CYS A 15 4.77 -7.25 2.20
C CYS A 15 5.62 -7.10 0.93
N TYR A 16 5.95 -5.86 0.56
CA TYR A 16 6.76 -5.57 -0.62
C TYR A 16 8.16 -5.07 -0.23
N VAL A 17 9.14 -5.39 -1.08
CA VAL A 17 10.49 -4.83 -1.03
C VAL A 17 10.79 -4.22 -2.40
N VAL A 18 11.15 -2.93 -2.39
CA VAL A 18 11.43 -2.16 -3.59
C VAL A 18 12.84 -1.57 -3.50
N ALA A 19 13.63 -1.77 -4.55
CA ALA A 19 15.00 -1.28 -4.65
C ALA A 19 15.34 -0.88 -6.09
N ALA A 20 16.30 0.02 -6.28
CA ALA A 20 16.75 0.38 -7.62
C ALA A 20 17.35 -0.83 -8.37
N ALA A 21 18.10 -1.68 -7.67
CA ALA A 21 18.70 -2.93 -8.17
C ALA A 21 19.06 -3.88 -7.00
N PRO A 22 19.38 -5.16 -7.27
CA PRO A 22 20.01 -6.03 -6.25
C PRO A 22 21.32 -5.44 -5.72
N GLY A 23 21.61 -5.60 -4.43
CA GLY A 23 22.79 -5.05 -3.78
C GLY A 23 22.63 -3.63 -3.23
N GLU A 24 21.51 -2.97 -3.50
CA GLU A 24 21.25 -1.58 -3.14
C GLU A 24 20.46 -1.43 -1.84
N GLN A 25 20.25 -0.19 -1.44
CA GLN A 25 19.24 0.13 -0.44
C GLN A 25 17.82 -0.21 -0.94
N CYS A 26 16.91 -0.51 -0.02
CA CYS A 26 15.52 -0.79 -0.34
C CYS A 26 14.55 -0.12 0.63
N VAL A 27 13.31 0.05 0.20
CA VAL A 27 12.17 0.32 1.09
C VAL A 27 11.39 -0.97 1.29
N VAL A 28 10.92 -1.18 2.52
CA VAL A 28 9.98 -2.26 2.87
C VAL A 28 8.60 -1.64 3.02
N VAL A 29 7.57 -2.23 2.41
CA VAL A 29 6.21 -1.72 2.46
C VAL A 29 5.31 -2.74 3.15
N ASP A 30 4.55 -2.27 4.15
CA ASP A 30 3.56 -3.04 4.91
C ASP A 30 4.07 -4.39 5.47
N PRO A 31 5.08 -4.38 6.38
CA PRO A 31 5.57 -5.60 7.01
C PRO A 31 4.55 -6.18 8.01
N GLY A 32 3.64 -6.99 7.48
CA GLY A 32 2.56 -7.63 8.22
C GLY A 32 2.96 -8.75 9.18
N ILE A 33 1.98 -9.59 9.56
CA ILE A 33 2.18 -10.65 10.57
C ILE A 33 2.98 -11.83 10.00
N GLY A 34 4.06 -12.23 10.70
CA GLY A 34 4.84 -13.42 10.34
C GLY A 34 5.77 -13.24 9.13
N VAL A 35 6.07 -12.00 8.74
CA VAL A 35 6.88 -11.72 7.54
C VAL A 35 8.39 -11.83 7.75
N LEU A 36 8.88 -11.81 9.00
CA LEU A 36 10.30 -11.57 9.32
C LEU A 36 11.26 -12.57 8.64
N ASP A 37 11.03 -13.87 8.77
CA ASP A 37 11.93 -14.89 8.21
C ASP A 37 11.99 -14.81 6.67
N ARG A 38 10.85 -14.57 6.02
CA ARG A 38 10.78 -14.43 4.56
C ARG A 38 11.41 -13.13 4.08
N LEU A 39 11.19 -12.04 4.83
CA LEU A 39 11.80 -10.74 4.58
C LEU A 39 13.33 -10.86 4.65
N ASP A 40 13.85 -11.47 5.72
CA ASP A 40 15.29 -11.66 5.91
C ASP A 40 15.91 -12.53 4.81
N ALA A 41 15.23 -13.60 4.41
CA ALA A 41 15.66 -14.45 3.30
C ALA A 41 15.73 -13.66 1.97
N LEU A 42 14.70 -12.87 1.65
CA LEU A 42 14.63 -12.07 0.43
C LEU A 42 15.71 -10.98 0.42
N LEU A 43 15.90 -10.29 1.53
CA LEU A 43 16.96 -9.28 1.67
C LEU A 43 18.34 -9.91 1.50
N ALA A 44 18.58 -11.10 2.06
CA ALA A 44 19.84 -11.81 1.90
C ALA A 44 20.07 -12.29 0.46
N GLU A 45 19.05 -12.87 -0.18
CA GLU A 45 19.10 -13.35 -1.57
C GLU A 45 19.53 -12.25 -2.53
N HIS A 46 18.94 -11.06 -2.38
CA HIS A 46 19.20 -9.92 -3.24
C HIS A 46 20.26 -8.96 -2.71
N ARG A 47 20.89 -9.26 -1.56
CA ARG A 47 21.88 -8.41 -0.87
C ARG A 47 21.38 -6.98 -0.61
N LEU A 48 20.12 -6.86 -0.21
CA LEU A 48 19.47 -5.56 -0.02
C LEU A 48 19.67 -5.02 1.40
N HIS A 49 19.65 -3.69 1.50
CA HIS A 49 19.80 -2.97 2.76
C HIS A 49 18.59 -2.07 3.00
N PRO A 50 17.67 -2.42 3.93
CA PRO A 50 16.53 -1.55 4.22
C PRO A 50 16.98 -0.16 4.66
N ALA A 51 16.35 0.86 4.11
CA ALA A 51 16.59 2.28 4.42
C ALA A 51 15.36 2.97 5.03
N ALA A 52 14.16 2.42 4.80
CA ALA A 52 12.91 2.91 5.38
C ALA A 52 11.85 1.80 5.36
N VAL A 53 10.85 1.94 6.23
CA VAL A 53 9.58 1.22 6.14
C VAL A 53 8.49 2.21 5.75
N LEU A 54 7.71 1.90 4.72
CA LEU A 54 6.56 2.69 4.29
C LEU A 54 5.29 1.95 4.66
N LEU A 55 4.35 2.63 5.31
CA LEU A 55 3.06 2.07 5.69
C LEU A 55 1.97 2.73 4.85
N THR A 56 1.21 1.92 4.11
CA THR A 56 0.09 2.42 3.32
C THR A 56 -1.05 2.89 4.21
N HIS A 57 -1.24 2.26 5.37
CA HIS A 57 -2.21 2.63 6.39
C HIS A 57 -1.90 1.94 7.74
N GLY A 58 -2.66 2.28 8.77
CA GLY A 58 -2.39 1.90 10.17
C GLY A 58 -2.93 0.54 10.64
N HIS A 59 -3.56 -0.27 9.79
CA HIS A 59 -4.11 -1.54 10.25
C HIS A 59 -3.03 -2.54 10.69
N LEU A 60 -3.38 -3.40 11.64
CA LEU A 60 -2.46 -4.30 12.30
C LEU A 60 -1.83 -5.30 11.33
N ASP A 61 -2.59 -5.82 10.37
CA ASP A 61 -2.09 -6.80 9.40
C ASP A 61 -1.04 -6.20 8.44
N HIS A 62 -0.97 -4.88 8.30
CA HIS A 62 0.07 -4.16 7.55
C HIS A 62 1.25 -3.72 8.42
N THR A 63 0.99 -3.41 9.70
CA THR A 63 1.97 -2.76 10.58
C THR A 63 2.60 -3.69 11.61
N PHE A 64 2.13 -4.93 11.76
CA PHE A 64 2.49 -5.80 12.89
C PHE A 64 4.00 -5.94 13.14
N SER A 65 4.78 -6.11 12.07
CA SER A 65 6.22 -6.33 12.18
C SER A 65 7.03 -5.05 11.97
N VAL A 66 6.42 -3.87 11.97
CA VAL A 66 7.11 -2.60 11.71
C VAL A 66 8.23 -2.35 12.74
N ALA A 67 7.97 -2.48 14.03
CA ALA A 67 8.97 -2.24 15.07
C ALA A 67 10.19 -3.17 14.99
N PRO A 68 10.06 -4.51 14.87
CA PRO A 68 11.22 -5.36 14.70
C PRO A 68 11.96 -5.09 13.38
N VAL A 69 11.28 -4.77 12.29
CA VAL A 69 11.93 -4.41 11.01
C VAL A 69 12.72 -3.10 11.12
N CYS A 70 12.13 -2.08 11.76
CA CYS A 70 12.79 -0.80 12.02
C CYS A 70 13.96 -0.94 12.99
N GLY A 71 13.71 -1.51 14.17
CA GLY A 71 14.69 -1.62 15.26
C GLY A 71 15.89 -2.49 14.94
N ALA A 72 15.70 -3.59 14.20
CA ALA A 72 16.82 -4.43 13.77
C ALA A 72 17.77 -3.71 12.78
N ARG A 73 17.33 -2.59 12.20
CA ARG A 73 17.98 -1.95 11.05
C ARG A 73 18.24 -0.45 11.24
N GLY A 74 17.72 0.14 12.32
CA GLY A 74 17.83 1.58 12.60
C GLY A 74 17.18 2.45 11.52
N VAL A 75 16.03 2.02 10.98
CA VAL A 75 15.34 2.73 9.89
C VAL A 75 14.02 3.34 10.34
N THR A 76 13.68 4.49 9.76
CA THR A 76 12.44 5.24 10.02
C THR A 76 11.22 4.54 9.41
N ALA A 77 10.12 4.49 10.14
CA ALA A 77 8.80 4.14 9.61
C ALA A 77 8.06 5.39 9.14
N TYR A 78 7.39 5.33 8.00
CA TYR A 78 6.60 6.43 7.46
C TYR A 78 5.12 6.05 7.46
N VAL A 79 4.28 6.90 8.03
CA VAL A 79 2.81 6.71 8.10
C VAL A 79 2.11 8.05 7.96
N HIS A 80 0.87 8.06 7.44
CA HIS A 80 0.05 9.26 7.48
C HIS A 80 -0.40 9.58 8.92
N PRO A 81 -0.43 10.85 9.34
CA PRO A 81 -0.77 11.23 10.72
C PRO A 81 -2.16 10.76 11.17
N ASP A 82 -3.14 10.70 10.25
CA ASP A 82 -4.50 10.22 10.58
C ASP A 82 -4.56 8.74 11.00
N ASP A 83 -3.49 7.96 10.73
CA ASP A 83 -3.37 6.56 11.14
C ASP A 83 -2.34 6.36 12.27
N ARG A 84 -1.73 7.44 12.76
CA ARG A 84 -0.70 7.42 13.80
C ARG A 84 -1.18 6.78 15.10
N GLU A 85 -2.45 6.98 15.42
CA GLU A 85 -3.07 6.40 16.62
C GLU A 85 -3.23 4.87 16.50
N MET A 86 -3.51 4.34 15.31
CA MET A 86 -3.59 2.89 15.09
C MET A 86 -2.21 2.25 15.13
N LEU A 87 -1.18 2.96 14.64
CA LEU A 87 0.20 2.54 14.81
C LEU A 87 0.63 2.49 16.28
N ALA A 88 0.14 3.40 17.13
CA ALA A 88 0.43 3.39 18.56
C ALA A 88 -0.40 2.33 19.33
N ASP A 89 -1.66 2.15 18.93
CA ASP A 89 -2.60 1.18 19.52
C ASP A 89 -3.41 0.49 18.42
N PRO A 90 -2.97 -0.70 17.96
CA PRO A 90 -3.63 -1.40 16.86
C PRO A 90 -5.08 -1.80 17.14
N ALA A 91 -5.50 -1.87 18.42
CA ALA A 91 -6.87 -2.20 18.76
C ALA A 91 -7.88 -1.17 18.21
N LYS A 92 -7.42 0.06 17.90
CA LYS A 92 -8.26 1.12 17.32
C LYS A 92 -8.72 0.85 15.89
N GLY A 93 -7.95 0.05 15.13
CA GLY A 93 -8.30 -0.33 13.75
C GLY A 93 -8.99 -1.70 13.63
N LEU A 94 -9.10 -2.45 14.73
CA LEU A 94 -9.70 -3.78 14.72
C LEU A 94 -11.23 -3.73 14.78
N SER A 95 -11.88 -4.74 14.20
CA SER A 95 -13.30 -4.99 14.45
C SER A 95 -13.53 -5.38 15.91
N THR A 96 -14.75 -5.20 16.41
CA THR A 96 -15.10 -5.54 17.80
C THR A 96 -14.76 -6.98 18.18
N ASP A 97 -15.00 -7.93 17.25
CA ASP A 97 -14.70 -9.35 17.47
C ASP A 97 -13.20 -9.62 17.57
N LEU A 98 -12.40 -8.99 16.71
CA LEU A 98 -10.94 -9.14 16.74
C LEU A 98 -10.33 -8.44 17.95
N THR A 99 -10.86 -7.30 18.37
CA THR A 99 -10.44 -6.62 19.61
C THR A 99 -10.68 -7.51 20.83
N ALA A 100 -11.81 -8.22 20.90
CA ALA A 100 -12.08 -9.15 22.00
C ALA A 100 -11.12 -10.35 22.02
N LEU A 101 -10.65 -10.79 20.85
CA LEU A 101 -9.75 -11.94 20.72
C LEU A 101 -8.28 -11.57 20.96
N PHE A 102 -7.85 -10.41 20.45
CA PHE A 102 -6.44 -10.01 20.35
C PHE A 102 -6.06 -8.76 21.16
N GLY A 103 -7.02 -7.97 21.64
CA GLY A 103 -6.78 -6.71 22.35
C GLY A 103 -5.82 -6.88 23.52
N GLY A 104 -4.61 -6.33 23.38
CA GLY A 104 -3.54 -6.40 24.38
C GLY A 104 -2.86 -7.77 24.54
N ARG A 105 -3.12 -8.74 23.66
CA ARG A 105 -2.58 -10.11 23.76
C ARG A 105 -1.49 -10.41 22.74
N LEU A 106 -1.38 -9.61 21.69
CA LEU A 106 -0.31 -9.74 20.70
C LEU A 106 0.90 -8.91 21.14
N PRO A 107 2.13 -9.44 21.04
CA PRO A 107 3.34 -8.69 21.31
C PRO A 107 3.59 -7.69 20.16
N TYR A 108 2.88 -6.57 20.22
CA TYR A 108 3.05 -5.45 19.31
C TYR A 108 3.88 -4.36 19.97
N ALA A 109 4.73 -3.72 19.17
CA ALA A 109 5.43 -2.52 19.57
C ALA A 109 5.34 -1.51 18.42
N GLU A 110 5.22 -0.26 18.81
CA GLU A 110 5.38 0.88 17.93
C GLU A 110 6.88 1.09 17.62
N PRO A 111 7.26 1.49 16.39
CA PRO A 111 8.66 1.73 16.05
C PRO A 111 9.17 3.02 16.71
N GLU A 112 10.46 3.06 17.06
CA GLU A 112 11.06 4.18 17.81
C GLU A 112 11.14 5.49 17.01
N ASP A 113 11.31 5.39 15.69
CA ASP A 113 11.41 6.53 14.78
C ASP A 113 10.30 6.48 13.72
N VAL A 114 9.43 7.49 13.76
CA VAL A 114 8.26 7.63 12.88
C VAL A 114 8.25 9.00 12.25
N ALA A 115 8.18 9.03 10.92
CA ALA A 115 7.98 10.23 10.12
C ALA A 115 6.57 10.25 9.53
N GLU A 116 6.04 11.46 9.36
CA GLU A 116 4.69 11.67 8.84
C GLU A 116 4.69 11.83 7.32
N LEU A 117 3.66 11.27 6.69
CA LEU A 117 3.37 11.42 5.27
C LEU A 117 2.31 12.49 5.04
N THR A 118 2.37 13.15 3.88
CA THR A 118 1.36 14.12 3.44
C THR A 118 1.04 13.96 1.95
N ASP A 119 -0.13 14.41 1.52
CA ASP A 119 -0.54 14.34 0.13
C ASP A 119 0.42 15.10 -0.80
N GLY A 120 0.80 14.48 -1.92
CA GLY A 120 1.70 15.04 -2.91
C GLY A 120 3.18 15.06 -2.49
N LEU A 121 3.52 14.58 -1.28
CA LEU A 121 4.90 14.45 -0.85
C LEU A 121 5.67 13.56 -1.82
N THR A 122 6.88 13.98 -2.17
CA THR A 122 7.83 13.14 -2.89
C THR A 122 8.97 12.79 -1.95
N LEU A 123 9.17 11.49 -1.74
CA LEU A 123 10.25 10.92 -0.95
C LEU A 123 11.39 10.52 -1.89
N ASP A 124 12.61 10.92 -1.55
CA ASP A 124 13.84 10.43 -2.17
C ASP A 124 14.51 9.46 -1.18
N LEU A 125 14.16 8.17 -1.25
CA LEU A 125 14.58 7.13 -0.32
C LEU A 125 15.19 5.95 -1.07
N ALA A 126 16.33 5.43 -0.61
CA ALA A 126 16.98 4.27 -1.24
C ALA A 126 17.27 4.44 -2.75
N GLY A 127 17.50 5.68 -3.22
CA GLY A 127 17.65 5.99 -4.64
C GLY A 127 16.36 5.90 -5.45
N LEU A 128 15.21 5.75 -4.79
CA LEU A 128 13.87 5.73 -5.37
C LEU A 128 13.19 7.08 -5.16
N LYS A 129 12.50 7.55 -6.19
CA LYS A 129 11.60 8.70 -6.12
C LYS A 129 10.18 8.20 -5.98
N ILE A 130 9.58 8.39 -4.81
CA ILE A 130 8.27 7.86 -4.45
C ILE A 130 7.32 9.01 -4.18
N THR A 131 6.24 9.11 -4.96
CA THR A 131 5.17 10.08 -4.72
C THR A 131 4.09 9.45 -3.84
N VAL A 132 3.65 10.21 -2.85
CA VAL A 132 2.61 9.83 -1.90
C VAL A 132 1.31 10.50 -2.31
N ASP A 133 0.24 9.72 -2.45
CA ASP A 133 -1.12 10.24 -2.63
C ASP A 133 -1.98 9.85 -1.44
N HIS A 134 -2.53 10.84 -0.73
CA HIS A 134 -3.52 10.59 0.31
C HIS A 134 -4.83 10.15 -0.33
N ALA A 135 -5.28 8.95 0.03
CA ALA A 135 -6.43 8.27 -0.54
C ALA A 135 -7.28 7.66 0.59
N PRO A 136 -7.87 8.50 1.46
CA PRO A 136 -8.65 8.04 2.60
C PRO A 136 -9.90 7.26 2.18
N GLY A 137 -10.43 6.45 3.09
CA GLY A 137 -11.70 5.75 2.94
C GLY A 137 -11.68 4.32 3.46
N HIS A 138 -10.55 3.60 3.32
CA HIS A 138 -10.32 2.36 4.06
C HIS A 138 -9.95 2.68 5.51
N THR A 139 -9.01 3.61 5.66
CA THR A 139 -8.72 4.35 6.90
C THR A 139 -8.68 5.85 6.61
N GLY A 140 -8.59 6.67 7.65
CA GLY A 140 -8.38 8.12 7.51
C GLY A 140 -7.01 8.46 6.92
N GLY A 141 -5.99 7.65 7.20
CA GLY A 141 -4.62 7.85 6.75
C GLY A 141 -4.16 6.97 5.59
N SER A 142 -5.08 6.32 4.86
CA SER A 142 -4.72 5.49 3.72
C SER A 142 -3.99 6.30 2.64
N VAL A 143 -2.85 5.80 2.15
CA VAL A 143 -2.06 6.41 1.08
C VAL A 143 -1.70 5.40 -0.01
N LEU A 144 -1.45 5.93 -1.21
CA LEU A 144 -0.82 5.22 -2.32
C LEU A 144 0.65 5.64 -2.41
N PHE A 145 1.53 4.69 -2.75
CA PHE A 145 2.91 5.00 -3.13
C PHE A 145 3.09 4.77 -4.63
N ARG A 146 3.34 5.83 -5.39
CA ARG A 146 3.62 5.76 -6.82
C ARG A 146 5.09 5.99 -7.11
N LEU A 147 5.63 5.21 -8.03
CA LEU A 147 7.03 5.29 -8.42
C LEU A 147 7.19 4.93 -9.91
N PRO A 148 8.24 5.44 -10.58
CA PRO A 148 8.57 5.01 -11.94
C PRO A 148 8.73 3.48 -12.01
N GLY A 149 8.08 2.86 -12.98
CA GLY A 149 8.02 1.41 -13.14
C GLY A 149 9.12 0.82 -14.03
N ALA A 150 9.95 1.67 -14.66
CA ALA A 150 10.93 1.25 -15.66
C ALA A 150 11.89 0.16 -15.13
N GLY A 151 11.99 -0.95 -15.87
CA GLY A 151 12.79 -2.11 -15.48
C GLY A 151 12.25 -2.85 -14.25
N SER A 152 10.98 -2.67 -13.88
CA SER A 152 10.25 -3.57 -12.99
C SER A 152 9.94 -4.90 -13.69
N PRO A 153 9.54 -5.96 -12.96
CA PRO A 153 9.12 -7.23 -13.56
C PRO A 153 7.98 -7.13 -14.58
N TRP A 154 7.23 -6.03 -14.56
CA TRP A 154 6.10 -5.78 -15.46
C TRP A 154 6.43 -4.84 -16.62
N GLU A 155 7.62 -4.22 -16.62
CA GLU A 155 8.03 -3.22 -17.62
C GLU A 155 7.00 -2.08 -17.83
N ALA A 156 6.30 -1.70 -16.75
CA ALA A 156 5.33 -0.61 -16.75
C ALA A 156 6.00 0.76 -16.62
N ASP A 157 5.35 1.82 -17.10
CA ASP A 157 5.86 3.19 -16.92
C ASP A 157 5.77 3.64 -15.45
N GLU A 158 4.77 3.15 -14.71
CA GLU A 158 4.53 3.45 -13.30
C GLU A 158 4.09 2.20 -12.52
N VAL A 159 4.52 2.10 -11.26
CA VAL A 159 4.03 1.15 -10.27
C VAL A 159 3.34 1.92 -9.14
N CYS A 160 2.17 1.46 -8.73
CA CYS A 160 1.38 2.00 -7.62
C CYS A 160 1.19 0.91 -6.56
N LEU A 161 1.79 1.09 -5.37
CA LEU A 161 1.45 0.27 -4.20
C LEU A 161 0.20 0.88 -3.57
N SER A 162 -0.93 0.19 -3.68
CA SER A 162 -2.24 0.75 -3.34
C SER A 162 -2.70 0.46 -1.93
N GLY A 163 -1.97 -0.40 -1.19
CA GLY A 163 -2.45 -0.95 0.07
C GLY A 163 -3.87 -1.47 -0.11
N ASP A 164 -4.78 -1.00 0.73
CA ASP A 164 -6.18 -1.43 0.76
C ASP A 164 -7.13 -0.43 0.08
N VAL A 165 -6.61 0.47 -0.75
CA VAL A 165 -7.47 1.38 -1.54
C VAL A 165 -8.05 0.67 -2.76
N LEU A 166 -7.23 -0.07 -3.51
CA LEU A 166 -7.62 -0.76 -4.73
C LEU A 166 -7.03 -2.16 -4.78
N PHE A 167 -7.87 -3.14 -5.10
CA PHE A 167 -7.52 -4.53 -5.33
C PHE A 167 -7.89 -4.98 -6.74
N ALA A 168 -7.43 -6.16 -7.15
CA ALA A 168 -7.90 -6.81 -8.37
C ALA A 168 -9.39 -7.18 -8.25
N GLY A 169 -10.26 -6.42 -8.93
CA GLY A 169 -11.71 -6.62 -8.99
C GLY A 169 -12.50 -6.10 -7.79
N SER A 170 -11.86 -5.44 -6.82
CA SER A 170 -12.52 -4.90 -5.62
C SER A 170 -11.77 -3.71 -5.01
N ILE A 171 -12.21 -3.26 -3.83
CA ILE A 171 -11.59 -2.20 -3.01
C ILE A 171 -11.52 -2.68 -1.56
N GLY A 172 -10.75 -1.99 -0.72
CA GLY A 172 -10.75 -2.26 0.72
C GLY A 172 -12.08 -1.98 1.38
N ARG A 173 -12.25 -2.61 2.55
CA ARG A 173 -13.43 -2.41 3.40
C ARG A 173 -13.50 -0.99 3.91
N THR A 174 -14.71 -0.45 4.05
CA THR A 174 -14.94 0.92 4.54
C THR A 174 -15.86 0.94 5.76
N ASP A 175 -16.06 -0.22 6.40
CA ASP A 175 -16.99 -0.43 7.50
C ASP A 175 -16.30 -0.64 8.86
N LEU A 176 -14.96 -0.62 8.88
CA LEU A 176 -14.14 -0.65 10.09
C LEU A 176 -13.93 0.76 10.66
N PRO A 177 -13.48 0.92 11.92
CA PRO A 177 -13.18 2.23 12.48
C PRO A 177 -12.23 3.04 11.58
N GLY A 178 -12.62 4.28 11.26
CA GLY A 178 -11.88 5.15 10.34
C GLY A 178 -12.21 4.95 8.85
N GLY A 179 -12.97 3.92 8.49
CA GLY A 179 -13.44 3.69 7.13
C GLY A 179 -14.69 4.52 6.79
N ASP A 180 -14.79 4.98 5.54
CA ASP A 180 -15.93 5.72 5.01
C ASP A 180 -16.06 5.53 3.49
N LEU A 181 -17.20 4.97 3.04
CA LEU A 181 -17.41 4.65 1.62
C LEU A 181 -17.47 5.90 0.73
N PRO A 182 -18.23 6.97 1.04
CA PRO A 182 -18.20 8.20 0.24
C PRO A 182 -16.79 8.77 0.06
N THR A 183 -15.98 8.76 1.12
CA THR A 183 -14.59 9.20 1.08
C THR A 183 -13.73 8.28 0.21
N MET A 184 -13.89 6.95 0.34
CA MET A 184 -13.23 5.98 -0.55
C MET A 184 -13.55 6.24 -2.02
N LEU A 185 -14.83 6.43 -2.37
CA LEU A 185 -15.25 6.71 -3.74
C LEU A 185 -14.66 8.04 -4.27
N ALA A 186 -14.50 9.05 -3.41
CA ALA A 186 -13.79 10.28 -3.77
C ALA A 186 -12.30 10.07 -4.01
N SER A 187 -11.64 9.23 -3.20
CA SER A 187 -10.23 8.84 -3.39
C SER A 187 -10.04 8.05 -4.69
N LEU A 188 -10.90 7.08 -4.97
CA LEU A 188 -10.88 6.35 -6.25
C LEU A 188 -11.04 7.30 -7.44
N ARG A 189 -11.94 8.30 -7.34
CA ARG A 189 -12.15 9.29 -8.41
C ARG A 189 -10.92 10.16 -8.66
N SER A 190 -10.33 10.67 -7.59
CA SER A 190 -9.32 11.72 -7.67
C SER A 190 -7.87 11.20 -7.76
N LYS A 191 -7.60 10.00 -7.25
CA LYS A 191 -6.25 9.43 -7.16
C LYS A 191 -6.04 8.19 -8.02
N ILE A 192 -7.06 7.36 -8.23
CA ILE A 192 -6.95 6.11 -9.00
C ILE A 192 -7.36 6.30 -10.47
N LEU A 193 -8.57 6.81 -10.73
CA LEU A 193 -9.07 6.99 -12.11
C LEU A 193 -8.15 7.85 -13.01
N PRO A 194 -7.44 8.87 -12.53
CA PRO A 194 -6.56 9.67 -13.39
C PRO A 194 -5.27 8.97 -13.81
N LEU A 195 -4.90 7.84 -13.16
CA LEU A 195 -3.69 7.10 -13.50
C LEU A 195 -3.79 6.48 -14.90
N ALA A 196 -2.63 6.27 -15.53
CA ALA A 196 -2.53 5.69 -16.86
C ALA A 196 -2.95 4.21 -16.83
N ASP A 197 -3.52 3.71 -17.92
CA ASP A 197 -4.06 2.34 -17.97
C ASP A 197 -2.99 1.25 -17.82
N ASP A 198 -1.74 1.56 -18.16
CA ASP A 198 -0.58 0.69 -18.02
C ASP A 198 0.08 0.74 -16.63
N THR A 199 -0.33 1.66 -15.75
CA THR A 199 0.12 1.67 -14.35
C THR A 199 -0.22 0.32 -13.70
N VAL A 200 0.83 -0.35 -13.19
CA VAL A 200 0.69 -1.60 -12.46
C VAL A 200 0.34 -1.31 -11.01
N VAL A 201 -0.67 -2.01 -10.50
CA VAL A 201 -1.16 -1.88 -9.14
C VAL A 201 -0.73 -3.08 -8.32
N LEU A 202 -0.01 -2.82 -7.23
CA LEU A 202 0.45 -3.79 -6.25
C LEU A 202 -0.37 -3.63 -4.96
N PRO A 203 -1.43 -4.44 -4.78
CA PRO A 203 -2.34 -4.28 -3.66
C PRO A 203 -1.77 -4.81 -2.36
N GLY A 204 -2.34 -4.34 -1.25
CA GLY A 204 -2.16 -4.87 0.09
C GLY A 204 -2.59 -6.33 0.19
N HIS A 205 -3.58 -6.78 -0.59
CA HIS A 205 -4.05 -8.17 -0.59
C HIS A 205 -4.32 -8.68 -2.01
N GLY A 206 -4.06 -9.98 -2.21
CA GLY A 206 -4.35 -10.64 -3.48
C GLY A 206 -3.35 -10.32 -4.60
N PRO A 207 -3.69 -10.60 -5.87
CA PRO A 207 -2.76 -10.48 -6.98
C PRO A 207 -2.62 -9.04 -7.50
N ALA A 208 -1.48 -8.75 -8.11
CA ALA A 208 -1.28 -7.52 -8.88
C ALA A 208 -2.28 -7.38 -10.05
N THR A 209 -2.57 -6.14 -10.42
CA THR A 209 -3.45 -5.79 -11.55
C THR A 209 -2.94 -4.54 -12.27
N THR A 210 -3.71 -3.98 -13.21
CA THR A 210 -3.41 -2.70 -13.85
C THR A 210 -4.62 -1.78 -13.80
N ILE A 211 -4.38 -0.47 -13.83
CA ILE A 211 -5.46 0.52 -13.82
C ILE A 211 -6.42 0.31 -15.00
N GLY A 212 -5.91 -0.01 -16.20
CA GLY A 212 -6.76 -0.28 -17.37
C GLY A 212 -7.69 -1.48 -17.17
N ARG A 213 -7.20 -2.55 -16.52
CA ARG A 213 -8.03 -3.71 -16.19
C ARG A 213 -9.11 -3.37 -15.18
N GLU A 214 -8.74 -2.66 -14.12
CA GLU A 214 -9.67 -2.28 -13.05
C GLU A 214 -10.70 -1.28 -13.58
N ARG A 215 -10.30 -0.29 -14.39
CA ARG A 215 -11.22 0.65 -15.02
C ARG A 215 -12.27 -0.06 -15.90
N ALA A 216 -11.89 -1.15 -16.56
CA ALA A 216 -12.76 -1.89 -17.46
C ALA A 216 -13.70 -2.89 -16.74
N SER A 217 -13.36 -3.34 -15.52
CA SER A 217 -14.04 -4.48 -14.90
C SER A 217 -14.33 -4.36 -13.40
N ASN A 218 -13.65 -3.48 -12.67
CA ASN A 218 -13.86 -3.28 -11.25
C ASN A 218 -15.19 -2.53 -11.05
N PRO A 219 -16.18 -3.13 -10.36
CA PRO A 219 -17.52 -2.55 -10.25
C PRO A 219 -17.50 -1.16 -9.60
N TYR A 220 -16.57 -0.92 -8.65
CA TYR A 220 -16.44 0.37 -7.97
C TYR A 220 -15.87 1.45 -8.88
N LEU A 221 -14.88 1.13 -9.73
CA LEU A 221 -14.35 2.11 -10.68
C LEU A 221 -15.33 2.42 -11.81
N ILE A 222 -16.13 1.43 -12.24
CA ILE A 222 -17.22 1.63 -13.20
C ILE A 222 -18.29 2.55 -12.61
N GLU A 223 -18.67 2.36 -11.34
CA GLU A 223 -19.61 3.22 -10.64
C GLU A 223 -19.11 4.66 -10.57
N VAL A 224 -17.87 4.85 -10.09
CA VAL A 224 -17.27 6.18 -9.94
C VAL A 224 -17.16 6.90 -11.29
N ALA A 225 -16.76 6.20 -12.36
CA ALA A 225 -16.67 6.76 -13.71
C ALA A 225 -18.06 7.05 -14.32
N GLY A 226 -19.06 6.22 -14.03
CA GLY A 226 -20.43 6.37 -14.51
C GLY A 226 -21.19 7.53 -13.85
N ALA A 227 -20.88 7.83 -12.58
CA ALA A 227 -21.47 8.95 -11.84
C ALA A 227 -21.13 10.33 -12.43
N ASP A 228 -20.06 10.43 -13.24
CA ASP A 228 -19.61 11.68 -13.85
C ASP A 228 -20.22 11.95 -15.24
N GLY A 229 -21.08 11.07 -15.78
CA GLY A 229 -21.80 11.33 -17.04
C GLY A 229 -20.91 11.46 -18.28
N ALA A 230 -19.65 11.00 -18.23
CA ALA A 230 -18.79 10.93 -19.40
C ALA A 230 -19.17 9.69 -20.23
N ARG A 231 -20.00 9.91 -21.24
CA ARG A 231 -20.25 8.96 -22.34
C ARG A 231 -18.88 8.42 -22.82
N PRO A 232 -18.66 7.09 -22.88
CA PRO A 232 -17.39 6.56 -23.35
C PRO A 232 -17.10 7.09 -24.75
N ALA A 233 -15.89 7.63 -24.94
CA ALA A 233 -15.41 7.99 -26.27
C ALA A 233 -15.54 6.76 -27.17
N ALA A 234 -16.25 6.91 -28.29
CA ALA A 234 -16.42 5.84 -29.25
C ALA A 234 -15.04 5.33 -29.69
N PRO A 235 -14.85 4.02 -29.89
CA PRO A 235 -13.60 3.50 -30.40
C PRO A 235 -13.30 4.19 -31.74
N SER A 236 -12.13 4.81 -31.84
CA SER A 236 -11.60 5.33 -33.09
C SER A 236 -11.43 4.16 -34.06
N ARG A 237 -12.44 3.95 -34.90
CA ARG A 237 -12.31 3.08 -36.07
C ARG A 237 -11.36 3.78 -37.03
N GLY A 238 -10.14 3.29 -37.10
CA GLY A 238 -9.24 3.55 -38.21
C GLY A 238 -9.89 3.14 -39.54
N TRP A 239 -9.66 3.98 -40.54
CA TRP A 239 -9.51 3.62 -41.94
C TRP A 239 -8.17 4.20 -42.38
#